data_AF-A0ABD2LSH5-F1
#
_entry.id   AF-A0ABD2LSH5-F1
#
_cell.length_a   1.000
_cell.length_b   1.000
_cell.length_c   1.000
_cell.angle_alpha   90.00
_cell.angle_beta   90.00
_cell.angle_gamma   90.00
#
_symmetry.space_group_name_H-M   'P 1'
#
loop_
_entity.id
_entity.type
_entity.pdbx_description
1 polymer ?
#
loop_
_entity_poly.entity_id
_entity_poly.type
_entity_poly.pdbx_seq_one_letter_code
_entity_poly.pdbx_strand_id
1 'polypeptide(L)'
;MRCQWNLVAPEGFHLVLNITTFNTEADQDFLYIFDGNDTTQKHKEMLTGPHFGPTVVHSEQWALSLLFISDGSIQEEGFKLWFLAEANPGTEVSMNSSGHFPKTLVFFLFLILASTGAIFLFTRSHRIGGIGTWDGFLTNPFHEQ
;
A
#
# COMPACT_ATOMS: atom_id res chain seq x y z
N MET A 1 -20.51 1.30 5.45
CA MET A 1 -19.55 1.26 4.32
C MET A 1 -18.66 0.03 4.39
N ARG A 2 -18.09 -0.40 3.26
CA ARG A 2 -17.12 -1.49 3.20
C ARG A 2 -16.11 -1.21 2.08
N CYS A 3 -14.86 -0.97 2.45
CA CYS A 3 -13.78 -0.67 1.51
C CYS A 3 -12.68 -1.72 1.65
N GLN A 4 -12.18 -2.22 0.52
CA GLN A 4 -11.14 -3.22 0.50
C GLN A 4 -10.00 -2.78 -0.43
N TRP A 5 -8.77 -2.89 0.05
CA TRP A 5 -7.56 -2.63 -0.72
C TRP A 5 -6.65 -3.84 -0.65
N ASN A 6 -6.05 -4.19 -1.79
CA ASN A 6 -5.03 -5.23 -1.84
C ASN A 6 -3.70 -4.58 -2.20
N LEU A 7 -2.75 -4.69 -1.28
CA LEU A 7 -1.37 -4.26 -1.44
C LEU A 7 -0.56 -5.47 -1.90
N VAL A 8 0.21 -5.30 -2.97
CA VAL A 8 0.96 -6.37 -3.62
C VAL A 8 2.39 -5.91 -3.83
N ALA A 9 3.34 -6.63 -3.24
CA ALA A 9 4.76 -6.48 -3.49
C ALA A 9 5.21 -7.35 -4.69
N PRO A 10 6.31 -6.97 -5.35
CA PRO A 10 6.94 -7.84 -6.34
C PRO A 10 7.43 -9.17 -5.73
N GLU A 11 7.69 -10.15 -6.59
CA GLU A 11 8.30 -11.41 -6.18
C GLU A 11 9.65 -11.18 -5.48
N GLY A 12 9.89 -11.88 -4.38
CA GLY A 12 11.10 -11.72 -3.57
C GLY A 12 11.07 -10.53 -2.62
N PHE A 13 9.93 -9.84 -2.47
CA PHE A 13 9.74 -8.76 -1.52
C PHE A 13 8.61 -9.08 -0.53
N HIS A 14 8.63 -8.42 0.62
CA HIS A 14 7.53 -8.35 1.58
C HIS A 14 7.12 -6.89 1.78
N LEU A 15 5.91 -6.67 2.29
CA LEU A 15 5.37 -5.35 2.59
C LEU A 15 5.65 -4.96 4.03
N VAL A 16 6.00 -3.69 4.22
CA VAL A 16 6.01 -3.00 5.50
C VAL A 16 4.97 -1.90 5.43
N LEU A 17 3.89 -2.06 6.18
CA LEU A 17 2.80 -1.12 6.31
C LEU A 17 3.00 -0.30 7.59
N ASN A 18 2.84 1.01 7.53
CA ASN A 18 2.88 1.89 8.70
C ASN A 18 1.66 2.83 8.69
N ILE A 19 0.81 2.64 9.69
CA ILE A 19 -0.38 3.43 9.93
C ILE A 19 0.02 4.59 10.82
N THR A 20 0.10 5.79 10.26
CA THR A 20 0.66 6.97 10.93
C THR A 20 -0.34 7.70 11.80
N THR A 21 -1.61 7.66 11.41
CA THR A 21 -2.74 8.22 12.16
C THR A 21 -3.93 7.29 12.02
N PHE A 22 -4.63 7.03 13.10
CA PHE A 22 -5.87 6.26 13.08
C PHE A 22 -6.83 6.82 14.14
N ASN A 23 -7.93 7.42 13.70
CA ASN A 23 -8.97 7.98 14.53
C ASN A 23 -10.32 7.67 13.90
N THR A 24 -10.98 6.63 14.38
CA THR A 24 -12.30 6.18 13.91
C THR A 24 -13.25 6.03 15.09
N GLU A 25 -14.55 5.81 14.85
CA GLU A 25 -15.48 5.52 15.93
C GLU A 25 -15.08 4.21 16.65
N ALA A 26 -14.96 4.26 17.97
CA ALA A 26 -14.58 3.10 18.77
C ALA A 26 -15.70 2.04 18.75
N ASP A 27 -15.31 0.79 18.54
CA ASP A 27 -16.19 -0.38 18.54
C ASP A 27 -17.28 -0.39 17.44
N GLN A 28 -17.27 0.57 16.51
CA GLN A 28 -18.16 0.60 15.32
C GLN A 28 -17.36 0.55 14.01
N ASP A 29 -16.26 1.29 13.96
CA ASP A 29 -15.39 1.37 12.78
C ASP A 29 -14.16 0.49 12.97
N PHE A 30 -13.87 -0.35 11.99
CA PHE A 30 -12.82 -1.35 12.06
C PHE A 30 -11.96 -1.33 10.80
N LEU A 31 -10.64 -1.30 10.98
CA LEU A 31 -9.67 -1.66 9.95
C LEU A 31 -9.07 -3.01 10.27
N TYR A 32 -9.37 -3.99 9.43
CA TYR A 32 -8.76 -5.31 9.47
C TYR A 32 -7.61 -5.40 8.47
N ILE A 33 -6.52 -6.03 8.88
CA ILE A 33 -5.34 -6.26 8.04
C ILE A 33 -5.08 -7.76 8.01
N PHE A 34 -5.00 -8.33 6.81
CA PHE A 34 -4.81 -9.76 6.56
C PHE A 34 -3.47 -9.98 5.85
N ASP A 35 -2.80 -11.07 6.19
CA ASP A 35 -1.61 -11.53 5.46
C ASP A 35 -2.06 -12.30 4.20
N GLY A 36 -1.61 -11.84 3.02
CA GLY A 36 -2.03 -12.38 1.73
C GLY A 36 -2.97 -11.47 0.92
N ASN A 37 -3.55 -12.02 -0.14
CA ASN A 37 -4.33 -11.28 -1.15
C ASN A 37 -5.85 -11.46 -1.00
N ASP A 38 -6.30 -11.97 0.15
CA ASP A 38 -7.70 -12.14 0.48
C ASP A 38 -7.99 -11.84 1.95
N THR A 39 -9.28 -11.81 2.30
CA THR A 39 -9.76 -11.55 3.67
C THR A 39 -10.41 -12.80 4.28
N THR A 40 -10.03 -14.00 3.84
CA THR A 40 -10.66 -15.27 4.25
C THR A 40 -10.01 -15.86 5.50
N GLN A 41 -8.72 -15.57 5.69
CA GLN A 41 -7.95 -16.01 6.84
C GLN A 41 -8.22 -15.15 8.07
N LYS A 42 -7.70 -15.56 9.23
CA LYS A 42 -7.73 -14.72 10.43
C LYS A 42 -6.95 -13.43 10.15
N HIS A 43 -7.50 -12.28 10.55
CA HIS A 43 -6.79 -11.02 10.46
C HIS A 43 -5.51 -11.07 11.32
N LYS A 44 -4.46 -10.43 10.81
CA LYS A 44 -3.18 -10.22 11.48
C LYS A 44 -3.26 -9.08 12.49
N GLU A 45 -3.99 -8.03 12.15
CA GLU A 45 -4.21 -6.85 13.00
C GLU A 45 -5.64 -6.33 12.83
N MET A 46 -6.17 -5.71 13.88
CA MET A 46 -7.48 -5.07 13.91
C MET A 46 -7.42 -3.78 14.72
N LEU A 47 -7.72 -2.64 14.10
CA LEU A 47 -7.77 -1.33 14.76
C LEU A 47 -9.20 -0.78 14.81
N THR A 48 -9.52 -0.13 15.91
CA THR A 48 -10.78 0.61 16.14
C THR A 48 -10.55 1.71 17.17
N GLY A 49 -11.33 2.80 17.11
CA GLY A 49 -11.14 3.93 18.01
C GLY A 49 -9.87 4.74 17.72
N PRO A 50 -9.53 5.72 18.58
CA PRO A 50 -8.34 6.54 18.39
C PRO A 50 -7.04 5.83 18.79
N HIS A 51 -6.04 5.86 17.90
CA HIS A 51 -4.66 5.44 18.14
C HIS A 51 -3.69 6.56 17.77
N PHE A 52 -2.89 7.01 18.74
CA PHE A 52 -2.04 8.20 18.62
C PHE A 52 -0.56 7.92 18.31
N GLY A 53 -0.25 6.77 17.72
CA GLY A 53 1.12 6.37 17.37
C GLY A 53 1.18 5.43 16.17
N PRO A 54 2.37 5.26 15.57
CA PRO A 54 2.51 4.43 14.39
C PRO A 54 2.27 2.96 14.71
N THR A 55 1.37 2.32 13.96
CA THR A 55 1.21 0.86 13.97
C THR A 55 1.89 0.30 12.73
N VAL A 56 2.96 -0.46 12.95
CA VAL A 56 3.75 -1.09 11.87
C VAL A 56 3.38 -2.56 11.73
N VAL A 57 3.04 -2.98 10.52
CA VAL A 57 2.67 -4.36 10.18
C VAL A 57 3.57 -4.86 9.06
N HIS A 58 4.22 -6.00 9.27
CA HIS A 58 5.02 -6.69 8.26
C HIS A 58 4.20 -7.84 7.67
N SER A 59 4.17 -7.98 6.35
CA SER A 59 3.62 -9.18 5.72
C SER A 59 4.57 -10.35 5.84
N GLU A 60 4.03 -11.56 5.99
CA GLU A 60 4.78 -12.82 5.89
C GLU A 60 4.95 -13.25 4.43
N GLN A 61 4.04 -12.79 3.57
CA GLN A 61 4.07 -13.04 2.12
C GLN A 61 4.29 -11.75 1.32
N TRP A 62 4.00 -11.80 0.03
CA TRP A 62 4.13 -10.68 -0.90
C TRP A 62 2.88 -9.78 -0.94
N ALA A 63 1.89 -9.98 -0.08
CA ALA A 63 0.65 -9.22 -0.13
C ALA A 63 0.04 -8.94 1.25
N LEU A 64 -0.70 -7.83 1.34
CA LEU A 64 -1.60 -7.51 2.45
C LEU A 64 -2.97 -7.13 1.90
N SER A 65 -4.03 -7.66 2.49
CA SER A 65 -5.41 -7.22 2.24
C SER A 65 -5.89 -6.37 3.42
N LEU A 66 -6.40 -5.18 3.11
CA LEU A 66 -6.93 -4.24 4.08
C LEU A 66 -8.44 -4.15 3.87
N LEU A 67 -9.21 -4.28 4.94
CA LEU A 67 -10.66 -4.20 4.91
C LEU A 67 -11.13 -3.20 5.97
N PHE A 68 -11.66 -2.07 5.51
CA PHE A 68 -12.30 -1.09 6.37
C PHE A 68 -13.82 -1.29 6.36
N ILE A 69 -14.40 -1.45 7.54
CA ILE A 69 -15.84 -1.56 7.77
C ILE A 69 -16.23 -0.47 8.76
N SER A 70 -17.29 0.25 8.44
CA SER A 70 -17.90 1.22 9.35
C SER A 70 -19.40 1.21 9.10
N ASP A 71 -20.20 1.49 10.11
CA ASP A 71 -21.65 1.62 9.95
C ASP A 71 -22.05 2.97 9.34
N GLY A 72 -21.11 3.91 9.24
CA GLY A 72 -21.32 5.26 8.74
C GLY A 72 -21.93 6.22 9.77
N SER A 73 -21.95 5.82 11.04
CA SER A 73 -22.30 6.67 12.18
C SER A 73 -21.12 7.61 12.52
N ILE A 74 -20.91 8.03 13.77
CA ILE A 74 -19.98 9.09 14.20
C ILE A 74 -18.71 9.12 13.34
N GLN A 75 -18.58 10.17 12.52
CA GLN A 75 -17.48 10.28 11.56
C GLN A 75 -16.31 11.01 12.20
N GLU A 76 -15.20 10.30 12.34
CA GLU A 76 -13.93 10.84 12.82
C GLU A 76 -12.94 11.08 11.65
N GLU A 77 -11.72 11.55 11.96
CA GLU A 77 -10.71 11.91 10.96
C GLU A 77 -10.27 10.76 10.03
N GLY A 78 -10.55 9.51 10.42
CA GLY A 78 -10.18 8.32 9.68
C GLY A 78 -8.74 7.90 9.92
N PHE A 79 -8.10 7.37 8.88
CA PHE A 79 -6.72 6.89 8.98
C PHE A 79 -5.87 7.31 7.79
N LYS A 80 -4.57 7.37 8.05
CA LYS A 80 -3.51 7.54 7.04
C LYS A 80 -2.48 6.47 7.26
N LEU A 81 -2.01 5.91 6.16
CA LEU A 81 -0.95 4.93 6.18
C LEU A 81 -0.06 5.09 4.95
N TRP A 82 1.17 4.61 5.10
CA TRP A 82 2.07 4.36 3.99
C TRP A 82 2.51 2.91 4.02
N PHE A 83 2.89 2.39 2.87
CA PHE A 83 3.47 1.07 2.75
C PHE A 83 4.70 1.13 1.85
N LEU A 84 5.63 0.22 2.10
CA LEU A 84 6.74 -0.02 1.20
C LEU A 84 6.98 -1.52 0.99
N ALA A 85 7.65 -1.88 -0.10
CA ALA A 85 8.13 -3.23 -0.35
C ALA A 85 9.64 -3.33 -0.05
N GLU A 86 10.04 -4.24 0.84
CA GLU A 86 11.43 -4.56 1.17
C GLU A 86 11.83 -5.92 0.61
N ALA A 87 13.06 -6.04 0.13
CA ALA A 87 13.57 -7.30 -0.40
C ALA A 87 13.68 -8.35 0.73
N ASN A 88 13.22 -9.57 0.46
CA ASN A 88 13.34 -10.67 1.41
C ASN A 88 14.82 -11.07 1.57
N PRO A 89 15.24 -11.50 2.78
CA PRO A 89 16.60 -12.00 3.01
C PRO A 89 16.97 -13.12 2.03
N GLY A 90 18.11 -12.98 1.34
CA GLY A 90 18.59 -13.97 0.36
C GLY A 90 18.01 -13.84 -1.05
N THR A 91 17.18 -12.81 -1.31
CA THR A 91 16.76 -12.47 -2.67
C THR A 91 17.93 -11.86 -3.45
N GLU A 92 18.67 -12.67 -4.21
CA GLU A 92 19.56 -12.14 -5.24
C GLU A 92 18.69 -11.54 -6.35
N VAL A 93 18.53 -10.22 -6.36
CA VAL A 93 17.96 -9.53 -7.52
C VAL A 93 18.92 -9.76 -8.68
N SER A 94 18.61 -10.73 -9.54
CA SER A 94 19.32 -10.94 -10.79
C SER A 94 19.07 -9.72 -11.69
N MET A 95 19.87 -8.67 -11.50
CA MET A 95 19.99 -7.59 -12.47
C MET A 95 20.70 -8.18 -13.69
N ASN A 96 19.95 -8.91 -14.51
CA ASN A 96 20.37 -9.16 -15.88
C ASN A 96 20.33 -7.79 -16.58
N SER A 97 21.46 -7.09 -16.53
CA SER A 97 21.67 -5.73 -17.04
C SER A 97 21.66 -5.66 -18.58
N SER A 98 20.84 -6.47 -19.23
CA SER A 98 20.54 -6.38 -20.67
C SER A 98 19.17 -5.79 -20.98
N GLY A 99 18.52 -5.17 -19.98
CA GLY A 99 17.31 -4.34 -20.17
C GLY A 99 17.60 -3.01 -20.85
N HIS A 100 18.19 -3.03 -22.05
CA HIS A 100 18.16 -1.89 -22.96
C HIS A 100 16.71 -1.70 -23.42
N PHE A 101 15.89 -1.02 -22.63
CA PHE A 101 14.59 -0.55 -23.10
C PHE A 101 14.85 0.39 -24.28
N PRO A 102 14.33 0.09 -25.49
CA PRO A 102 14.53 0.98 -26.62
C PRO A 102 13.86 2.30 -26.27
N LYS A 103 14.63 3.39 -26.30
CA LYS A 103 14.20 4.75 -25.90
C LYS A 103 12.89 5.19 -26.58
N THR A 104 12.56 4.57 -27.71
CA THR A 104 11.29 4.68 -28.44
C THR A 104 10.07 4.21 -27.64
N LEU A 105 10.12 3.09 -26.90
CA LEU A 105 8.97 2.53 -26.18
C LEU A 105 8.53 3.41 -25.01
N VAL A 106 9.51 4.04 -24.34
CA VAL A 106 9.27 4.99 -23.25
C VAL A 106 8.57 6.25 -23.78
N PHE A 107 8.94 6.72 -24.97
CA PHE A 107 8.34 7.89 -25.61
C PHE A 107 6.85 7.68 -25.95
N PHE A 108 6.48 6.47 -26.39
CA PHE A 108 5.08 6.13 -26.67
C PHE A 108 4.24 6.01 -25.39
N LEU A 109 4.80 5.50 -24.29
CA LEU A 109 4.09 5.43 -23.00
C LEU A 109 3.76 6.84 -22.45
N PHE A 110 4.68 7.80 -22.59
CA PHE A 110 4.45 9.19 -22.18
C PHE A 110 3.36 9.88 -23.01
N LEU A 111 3.27 9.59 -24.31
CA LEU A 111 2.22 10.12 -25.19
C LEU A 111 0.83 9.55 -24.85
N ILE A 112 0.75 8.28 -24.43
CA ILE A 112 -0.50 7.64 -24.03
C ILE A 112 -0.98 8.20 -22.67
N LEU A 113 -0.10 8.35 -21.69
CA LEU A 113 -0.42 8.88 -20.36
C LEU A 113 -0.81 10.37 -20.38
N ALA A 114 -0.25 11.17 -21.29
CA ALA A 114 -0.64 12.57 -21.47
C ALA A 114 -2.07 12.74 -22.02
N SER A 115 -2.63 11.71 -22.66
CA SER A 115 -3.96 11.78 -23.28
C SER A 115 -5.13 11.39 -22.36
N THR A 116 -4.87 10.64 -21.29
CA THR A 116 -5.93 10.08 -20.43
C THR A 116 -6.20 10.87 -19.15
N GLY A 117 -5.46 11.95 -18.87
CA GLY A 117 -5.75 12.83 -17.73
C GLY A 117 -5.72 12.15 -16.35
N ALA A 118 -5.26 10.89 -16.26
CA ALA A 118 -5.12 10.16 -15.03
C ALA A 118 -3.74 10.46 -14.45
N ILE A 119 -3.71 11.37 -13.48
CA ILE A 119 -2.52 11.63 -12.68
C ILE A 119 -2.35 10.43 -11.73
N PHE A 120 -1.68 9.38 -12.20
CA PHE A 120 -1.02 8.44 -11.31
C PHE A 120 0.34 9.03 -10.97
N LEU A 121 0.48 9.63 -9.78
CA LEU A 121 1.78 10.03 -9.26
C LEU A 121 2.55 8.77 -8.86
N PHE A 122 3.18 8.11 -9.84
CA PHE A 122 4.27 7.18 -9.57
C PHE A 122 5.55 8.00 -9.37
N THR A 123 5.88 8.38 -8.14
CA THR A 123 7.23 8.87 -7.85
C THR A 123 8.17 7.68 -7.82
N ARG A 124 8.77 7.35 -8.97
CA ARG A 124 9.95 6.47 -9.00
C ARG A 124 11.06 7.16 -8.22
N SER A 125 11.24 6.82 -6.94
CA SER A 125 12.35 7.36 -6.15
C SER A 125 13.67 6.74 -6.61
N HIS A 126 14.62 7.60 -7.00
CA HIS A 126 15.93 7.21 -7.52
C HIS A 126 17.00 7.31 -6.42
N ARG A 127 17.39 6.12 -5.91
CA ARG A 127 18.69 5.69 -5.33
C ARG A 127 19.28 6.43 -4.13
N ILE A 128 19.63 5.63 -3.09
CA ILE A 128 21.02 5.29 -2.73
C ILE A 128 21.05 3.79 -2.33
N GLY A 129 21.84 2.96 -3.05
CA GLY A 129 22.11 1.56 -2.66
C GLY A 129 21.18 0.48 -3.26
N GLY A 130 21.31 0.20 -4.56
CA GLY A 130 21.11 -1.15 -5.16
C GLY A 130 19.78 -1.92 -5.05
N ILE A 131 18.80 -1.50 -4.25
CA ILE A 131 17.55 -2.22 -3.99
C ILE A 131 16.41 -1.25 -4.29
N GLY A 132 15.51 -1.61 -5.22
CA GLY A 132 14.36 -0.79 -5.54
C GLY A 132 13.29 -0.95 -4.46
N THR A 133 13.03 0.09 -3.68
CA THR A 133 11.88 0.15 -2.78
C THR A 133 10.68 0.71 -3.54
N TRP A 134 9.52 0.07 -3.41
CA TRP A 134 8.25 0.58 -3.92
C TRP A 134 7.46 1.14 -2.75
N ASP A 135 7.07 2.42 -2.80
CA ASP A 135 6.30 3.08 -1.76
C ASP A 135 4.91 3.54 -2.26
N GLY A 136 3.96 3.62 -1.35
CA GLY A 136 2.61 4.10 -1.61
C GLY A 136 1.89 4.59 -0.36
N PHE A 137 0.79 5.32 -0.56
CA PHE A 137 -0.02 5.93 0.51
C PHE A 137 -1.50 5.56 0.34
N LEU A 138 -2.21 5.35 1.45
CA LEU A 138 -3.66 5.21 1.49
C LEU A 138 -4.25 6.12 2.57
N THR A 139 -5.41 6.70 2.25
CA THR A 139 -6.19 7.55 3.14
C THR A 139 -7.65 7.10 3.16
N ASN A 140 -8.34 7.35 4.28
CA ASN A 140 -9.76 7.03 4.41
C ASN A 140 -10.61 7.78 3.34
N PRO A 141 -11.50 7.11 2.60
CA PRO A 141 -12.40 7.74 1.62
C PRO A 141 -13.37 8.80 2.19
N PHE A 142 -13.59 8.87 3.50
CA PHE A 142 -14.50 9.88 4.10
C PHE A 142 -13.98 11.31 4.01
N HIS A 143 -12.69 11.51 3.76
CA HIS A 143 -12.10 12.84 3.68
C HIS A 143 -12.18 13.47 2.27
N GLU A 144 -12.78 12.78 1.28
CA GLU A 144 -12.95 13.28 -0.10
C GLU A 144 -14.38 13.79 -0.40
N GLN A 145 -15.26 13.98 0.60
CA GLN A 145 -16.59 14.58 0.43
C GLN A 145 -16.76 15.86 1.23
#